data_AF-A0A5B0RA67-F1
#
_entry.id   AF-A0A5B0RA67-F1
#
_cell.length_a   1.000
_cell.length_b   1.000
_cell.length_c   1.000
_cell.angle_alpha   90.00
_cell.angle_beta   90.00
_cell.angle_gamma   90.00
#
_symmetry.space_group_name_H-M   'P 1'
#
loop_
_entity.id
_entity.type
_entity.pdbx_description
1 polymer ?
#
loop_
_entity_poly.entity_id
_entity_poly.type
_entity_poly.pdbx_seq_one_letter_code
_entity_poly.pdbx_strand_id
1 'polypeptide(L)'
;MRRTVLTNHRSLSLVRYRHYGTSPSTPNNKLYSDTLLLPRTDFPLRRLNSEQQGEAQLRLRTTKNLWDWQSNQLQRPVWTLHDGPPYANGSIHMGESSL
;
A
#
# COMPACT_ATOMS: atom_id res chain seq x y z
N MET A 1 28.48 80.65 -32.20
CA MET A 1 27.23 80.73 -32.98
C MET A 1 26.79 79.31 -33.36
N ARG A 2 25.48 79.07 -33.36
CA ARG A 2 24.79 77.77 -33.33
C ARG A 2 25.04 76.90 -34.57
N ARG A 3 25.07 75.58 -34.38
CA ARG A 3 24.29 74.65 -35.21
C ARG A 3 23.97 73.36 -34.47
N THR A 4 22.67 73.19 -34.25
CA THR A 4 21.97 72.11 -33.56
C THR A 4 21.86 70.90 -34.49
N VAL A 5 22.06 69.69 -33.98
CA VAL A 5 21.67 68.44 -34.67
C VAL A 5 20.44 67.89 -33.97
N LEU A 6 19.34 67.78 -34.72
CA LEU A 6 18.12 67.08 -34.36
C LEU A 6 18.20 65.64 -34.88
N THR A 7 17.67 64.67 -34.13
CA THR A 7 16.85 63.51 -34.56
C THR A 7 16.74 62.54 -33.37
N ASN A 8 15.60 62.38 -32.71
CA ASN A 8 14.37 61.64 -33.05
C ASN A 8 14.37 60.12 -32.75
N HIS A 9 13.78 59.83 -31.58
CA HIS A 9 12.67 58.88 -31.33
C HIS A 9 12.87 57.36 -31.30
N ARG A 10 12.10 56.77 -30.37
CA ARG A 10 11.64 55.36 -30.22
C ARG A 10 12.68 54.47 -29.50
N SER A 11 12.34 53.62 -28.53
CA SER A 11 11.07 52.98 -28.13
C SER A 11 11.25 52.40 -26.72
N LEU A 12 10.43 52.77 -25.74
CA LEU A 12 10.28 52.00 -24.50
C LEU A 12 9.04 51.11 -24.65
N SER A 13 9.26 49.83 -24.98
CA SER A 13 8.20 48.82 -24.97
C SER A 13 7.97 48.33 -23.54
N LEU A 14 7.05 48.98 -22.83
CA LEU A 14 6.51 48.46 -21.56
C LEU A 14 5.57 47.29 -21.89
N VAL A 15 6.11 46.07 -21.86
CA VAL A 15 5.32 44.84 -22.00
C VAL A 15 4.49 44.66 -20.73
N ARG A 16 3.20 45.01 -20.80
CA ARG A 16 2.21 44.69 -19.77
C ARG A 16 1.69 43.27 -19.99
N TYR A 17 2.19 42.30 -19.23
CA TYR A 17 1.58 40.97 -19.15
C TYR A 17 0.24 41.09 -18.42
N ARG A 18 -0.87 40.99 -19.16
CA ARG A 18 -2.19 40.74 -18.57
C ARG A 18 -2.23 39.27 -18.14
N HIS A 19 -2.08 39.02 -16.83
CA HIS A 19 -2.42 37.73 -16.26
C HIS A 19 -3.95 37.64 -16.14
N TYR A 20 -4.59 36.87 -17.03
CA TYR A 20 -5.94 36.38 -16.78
C TYR A 20 -5.81 35.19 -15.82
N GLY A 21 -6.02 35.43 -14.53
CA GLY A 21 -6.06 34.36 -13.54
C GLY A 21 -7.34 33.55 -13.73
N THR A 22 -7.25 32.38 -14.35
CA THR A 22 -8.24 31.32 -14.16
C THR A 22 -7.89 30.61 -12.86
N SER A 23 -8.68 30.83 -11.80
CA SER A 23 -8.62 29.97 -10.62
C SER A 23 -9.07 28.57 -11.02
N PRO A 24 -8.24 27.52 -10.91
CA PRO A 24 -8.70 26.17 -11.16
C PRO A 24 -9.52 25.74 -9.94
N SER A 25 -10.84 25.90 -10.00
CA SER A 25 -11.73 25.17 -9.10
C SER A 25 -11.68 23.69 -9.51
N THR A 26 -10.80 22.91 -8.89
CA THR A 26 -10.82 21.45 -9.05
C THR A 26 -12.20 20.96 -8.61
N PRO A 27 -13.02 20.36 -9.51
CA PRO A 27 -14.31 19.84 -9.10
C PRO A 27 -14.06 18.69 -8.14
N ASN A 28 -14.48 18.85 -6.89
CA ASN A 28 -14.36 17.83 -5.87
C ASN A 28 -15.36 16.70 -6.19
N ASN A 29 -14.93 15.74 -7.00
CA ASN A 29 -15.73 14.62 -7.51
C ASN A 29 -15.91 13.51 -6.45
N LYS A 30 -16.38 13.89 -5.25
CA LYS A 30 -16.66 13.00 -4.11
C LYS A 30 -18.08 13.18 -3.58
N LEU A 31 -19.05 13.44 -4.46
CA LEU A 31 -20.43 13.76 -4.07
C LEU A 31 -21.16 12.59 -3.36
N TYR A 32 -20.68 11.35 -3.50
CA TYR A 32 -21.36 10.15 -2.96
C TYR A 32 -20.42 9.22 -2.17
N SER A 33 -19.16 9.60 -1.94
CA SER A 33 -18.26 8.75 -1.14
C SER A 33 -18.74 8.57 0.29
N ASP A 34 -19.42 9.59 0.82
CA ASP A 34 -19.84 9.65 2.22
C ASP A 34 -21.17 8.91 2.46
N THR A 35 -21.89 8.54 1.39
CA THR A 35 -23.13 7.75 1.47
C THR A 35 -22.86 6.24 1.51
N LEU A 36 -21.60 5.80 1.36
CA LEU A 36 -21.22 4.39 1.37
C LEU A 36 -20.74 3.97 2.78
N LEU A 37 -21.36 2.92 3.33
CA LEU A 37 -20.91 2.28 4.57
C LEU A 37 -19.76 1.30 4.30
N LEU A 38 -18.60 1.85 3.90
CA LEU A 38 -17.41 1.04 3.65
C LEU A 38 -16.78 0.56 4.97
N PRO A 39 -16.31 -0.70 5.04
CA PRO A 39 -15.58 -1.19 6.20
C PRO A 39 -14.29 -0.38 6.37
N ARG A 40 -14.10 0.16 7.58
CA ARG A 40 -12.88 0.87 7.98
C ARG A 40 -12.16 0.03 9.02
N THR A 41 -10.87 -0.18 8.83
CA THR A 41 -10.07 -0.93 9.77
C THR A 41 -8.66 -0.39 9.84
N ASP A 42 -8.10 -0.35 11.04
CA ASP A 42 -6.70 -0.05 11.29
C ASP A 42 -5.79 -1.27 10.97
N PHE A 43 -6.39 -2.44 10.68
CA PHE A 43 -5.64 -3.62 10.28
C PHE A 43 -4.96 -3.38 8.92
N PRO A 44 -3.63 -3.55 8.84
CA PRO A 44 -2.93 -3.34 7.59
C PRO A 44 -3.30 -4.42 6.59
N LEU A 45 -3.60 -4.02 5.34
CA LEU A 45 -3.98 -4.95 4.26
C LEU A 45 -2.86 -5.95 3.90
N ARG A 46 -1.61 -5.56 4.13
CA ARG A 46 -0.44 -6.43 4.00
C ARG A 46 0.44 -6.22 5.21
N ARG A 47 1.07 -7.30 5.68
CA ARG A 47 2.07 -7.23 6.74
C ARG A 47 3.26 -6.41 6.22
N LEU A 48 3.48 -5.22 6.78
CA LEU A 48 4.62 -4.37 6.46
C LEU A 48 5.88 -4.95 7.11
N ASN A 49 6.88 -5.39 6.31
CA ASN A 49 8.28 -5.73 6.63
C ASN A 49 8.64 -6.14 8.09
N SER A 50 7.72 -6.84 8.76
CA SER A 50 7.85 -7.34 10.12
C SER A 50 8.08 -8.85 10.10
N GLU A 51 8.64 -9.37 9.00
CA GLU A 51 8.97 -10.80 8.86
C GLU A 51 9.76 -11.26 10.07
N GLN A 52 10.73 -10.47 10.55
CA GLN A 52 11.53 -10.84 11.71
C GLN A 52 10.80 -10.67 13.06
N GLN A 53 10.02 -9.60 13.27
CA GLN A 53 9.42 -9.32 14.59
C GLN A 53 8.29 -10.30 14.94
N GLY A 54 7.55 -10.81 13.95
CA GLY A 54 6.44 -11.74 14.15
C GLY A 54 6.80 -13.22 14.03
N GLU A 55 7.81 -13.57 13.25
CA GLU A 55 8.13 -14.98 12.94
C GLU A 55 8.57 -15.77 14.18
N ALA A 56 9.34 -15.17 15.09
CA ALA A 56 9.72 -15.85 16.34
C ALA A 56 8.50 -16.21 17.20
N GLN A 57 7.55 -15.28 17.33
CA GLN A 57 6.32 -15.52 18.09
C GLN A 57 5.41 -16.54 17.38
N LEU A 58 5.31 -16.46 16.05
CA LEU A 58 4.55 -17.42 15.25
C LEU A 58 5.14 -18.81 15.39
N ARG A 59 6.46 -18.97 15.19
CA ARG A 59 7.15 -20.25 15.38
C ARG A 59 6.88 -20.86 16.74
N LEU A 60 7.02 -20.09 17.82
CA LEU A 60 6.75 -20.58 19.17
C LEU A 60 5.29 -21.04 19.34
N ARG A 61 4.34 -20.28 18.79
CA ARG A 61 2.91 -20.60 18.85
C ARG A 61 2.51 -21.79 18.00
N THR A 62 3.11 -21.98 16.83
CA THR A 62 2.77 -23.04 15.88
C THR A 62 3.59 -24.31 16.07
N THR A 63 4.63 -24.28 16.90
CA THR A 63 5.44 -25.46 17.23
C THR A 63 5.28 -25.79 18.70
N LYS A 64 6.24 -25.39 19.55
CA LYS A 64 6.35 -25.82 20.94
C LYS A 64 5.05 -25.67 21.73
N ASN A 65 4.46 -24.47 21.74
CA ASN A 65 3.27 -24.22 22.54
C ASN A 65 2.05 -25.00 22.04
N LEU A 66 1.96 -25.24 20.72
CA LEU A 66 0.89 -26.03 20.12
C LEU A 66 1.02 -27.51 20.52
N TRP A 67 2.23 -28.07 20.43
CA TRP A 67 2.50 -29.46 20.84
C TRP A 67 2.28 -29.66 22.34
N ASP A 68 2.73 -28.73 23.17
CA ASP A 68 2.50 -28.74 24.62
C ASP A 68 1.00 -28.64 24.94
N TRP A 69 0.25 -27.82 24.22
CA TRP A 69 -1.20 -27.76 24.38
C TRP A 69 -1.85 -29.09 23.97
N GLN A 70 -1.46 -29.68 22.85
CA GLN A 70 -2.04 -30.92 22.33
C GLN A 70 -1.81 -32.12 23.27
N SER A 71 -0.62 -32.23 23.87
CA SER A 71 -0.31 -33.30 24.83
C SER A 71 -1.18 -33.24 26.09
N ASN A 72 -1.64 -32.05 26.48
CA ASN A 72 -2.57 -31.86 27.60
C ASN A 72 -4.03 -32.19 27.24
N GLN A 73 -4.36 -32.43 25.96
CA GLN A 73 -5.72 -32.69 25.47
C GLN A 73 -5.99 -34.15 25.11
N LEU A 74 -5.14 -35.10 25.56
CA LEU A 74 -5.19 -36.52 25.20
C LEU A 74 -6.48 -37.26 25.59
N GLN A 75 -7.32 -36.69 26.47
CA GLN A 75 -8.60 -37.31 26.87
C GLN A 75 -9.72 -37.16 25.82
N ARG A 76 -9.46 -36.45 24.72
CA ARG A 76 -10.44 -36.26 23.64
C ARG A 76 -10.45 -37.47 22.69
N PRO A 77 -11.57 -37.72 21.99
CA PRO A 77 -11.60 -38.74 20.93
C PRO A 77 -10.49 -38.53 19.90
N VAL A 78 -9.82 -39.61 19.52
CA VAL A 78 -8.74 -39.58 18.55
C VAL A 78 -9.29 -39.30 17.16
N TRP A 79 -8.66 -38.37 16.46
CA TRP A 79 -8.89 -38.11 15.04
C TRP A 79 -7.58 -38.36 14.28
N THR A 80 -7.66 -39.12 13.20
CA THR A 80 -6.50 -39.51 12.39
C THR A 80 -6.64 -38.93 10.99
N LEU A 81 -5.65 -38.16 10.57
CA LEU A 81 -5.50 -37.67 9.20
C LEU A 81 -4.46 -38.52 8.48
N HIS A 82 -4.87 -39.18 7.40
CA HIS A 82 -3.94 -39.87 6.50
C HIS A 82 -3.44 -38.85 5.47
N ASP A 83 -2.29 -38.23 5.75
CA ASP A 83 -1.60 -37.39 4.77
C ASP A 83 -0.72 -38.27 3.86
N GLY A 84 -0.69 -37.96 2.56
CA GLY A 84 0.11 -38.69 1.57
C GLY A 84 1.56 -38.19 1.57
N PRO A 85 2.57 -39.05 1.40
CA PRO A 85 3.95 -38.59 1.34
C PRO A 85 4.15 -37.66 0.13
N PRO A 86 4.65 -36.42 0.32
CA PRO A 86 4.88 -35.51 -0.79
C PRO A 86 6.02 -36.00 -1.66
N TYR A 87 5.93 -35.77 -2.97
CA TYR A 87 7.00 -36.11 -3.91
C TYR A 87 8.13 -35.09 -3.80
N ALA A 88 9.35 -35.54 -3.46
CA ALA A 88 10.53 -34.68 -3.24
C ALA A 88 11.20 -34.16 -4.54
N ASN A 89 10.43 -33.89 -5.60
CA ASN A 89 10.95 -33.64 -6.95
C ASN A 89 11.20 -32.16 -7.31
N GLY A 90 10.93 -31.22 -6.42
CA GLY A 90 11.15 -29.80 -6.71
C GLY A 90 10.54 -28.84 -5.70
N SER A 91 10.62 -27.55 -6.01
CA SER A 91 9.96 -26.50 -5.21
C SER A 91 8.44 -26.70 -5.20
N ILE A 92 7.85 -26.48 -4.03
CA ILE A 92 6.40 -26.51 -3.82
C ILE A 92 5.76 -25.47 -4.74
N HIS A 93 5.00 -25.94 -5.74
CA HIS A 93 4.16 -25.07 -6.56
C HIS A 93 2.80 -24.87 -5.88
N MET A 94 2.05 -23.84 -6.27
CA MET A 94 0.77 -23.47 -5.65
C MET A 94 -0.23 -24.63 -5.49
N GLY A 95 -0.20 -25.63 -6.39
CA GLY A 95 -1.04 -26.83 -6.28
C GLY A 95 -0.71 -27.76 -5.10
N GLU A 96 0.55 -27.80 -4.67
CA GLU A 96 1.00 -28.62 -3.53
C GLU A 96 0.57 -27.97 -2.20
N SER A 97 0.47 -26.64 -2.14
CA SER A 97 -0.01 -25.91 -0.95
C SER A 97 -1.53 -25.94 -0.77
N SER A 98 -2.26 -26.63 -1.65
CA SER A 98 -3.73 -26.67 -1.66
C SER A 98 -4.32 -27.98 -1.12
N LEU A 99 -3.48 -28.94 -0.73
CA LEU A 99 -3.87 -30.22 -0.11
C LEU A 99 -3.78 -30.16 1.41
#